data_AF-A0A1I6HGU3-F1
#
_entry.id   AF-A0A1I6HGU3-F1
#
_cell.length_a   1.000
_cell.length_b   1.000
_cell.length_c   1.000
_cell.angle_alpha   90.00
_cell.angle_beta   90.00
_cell.angle_gamma   90.00
#
_symmetry.space_group_name_H-M   'P 1'
#
loop_
_entity.id
_entity.type
_entity.pdbx_description
1 polymer ?
#
loop_
_entity_poly.entity_id
_entity_poly.type
_entity_poly.pdbx_seq_one_letter_code
_entity_poly.pdbx_strand_id
1 'polypeptide(L)'
;MDSLQQILGWFGDHWWIIFPVMGVGGAMAGRWQALSRQRHKQKLETLRLKSEIKAAQLAARGQLAPPVSPRQAARQQENSAKELLGRLFAEHDAITARWLDYELDVAKMIAFPAMSDGRQPLTAAFLRAKKTADALRPTSADASVTEQQVSEYLDAVGAYAVAFEIAEKDARRLRDSTFTDDERKRLERAQHLLKVAVDQSATPAERQTAYRRVREELDGLIDLSDAAMENLEKKVALQLESRPAAASAPAEPAEQAEPQPIPVRDPLAPAEPQRQAAPLPHPES
;
A
#
# COMPACT_ATOMS: atom_id res chain seq x y z
N MET A 1 12.56 20.35 42.67
CA MET A 1 12.67 20.06 41.23
C MET A 1 14.00 19.36 41.07
N ASP A 2 14.10 18.06 41.38
CA ASP A 2 15.43 17.41 41.54
C ASP A 2 15.49 16.00 40.94
N SER A 3 14.35 15.41 40.58
CA SER A 3 14.28 14.04 40.06
C SER A 3 14.84 13.91 38.64
N LEU A 4 14.73 14.97 37.82
CA LEU A 4 15.24 14.95 36.44
C LEU A 4 16.77 15.11 36.37
N GLN A 5 17.36 15.88 37.29
CA GLN A 5 18.82 16.01 37.37
C GLN A 5 19.48 14.75 37.93
N GLN A 6 18.80 14.04 38.85
CA GLN A 6 19.29 12.77 39.39
C GLN A 6 19.33 11.65 38.34
N ILE A 7 18.36 11.61 37.42
CA ILE A 7 18.34 10.68 36.28
C ILE A 7 19.44 11.03 35.26
N LEU A 8 19.62 12.31 34.95
CA LEU A 8 20.66 12.77 34.01
C LEU A 8 22.09 12.53 34.55
N GLY A 9 22.32 12.70 35.86
CA GLY A 9 23.61 12.42 36.49
C GLY A 9 23.95 10.92 36.50
N TRP A 10 22.96 10.05 36.71
CA TRP A 10 23.15 8.60 36.67
C TRP A 10 23.58 8.09 35.28
N PHE A 11 22.98 8.63 34.21
CA PHE A 11 23.35 8.30 32.82
C PHE A 11 24.74 8.79 32.43
N GLY A 12 25.23 9.88 33.04
CA GLY A 12 26.61 10.34 32.85
C GLY A 12 27.65 9.40 33.47
N ASP A 13 27.34 8.82 34.63
CA ASP A 13 28.27 7.99 35.40
C ASP A 13 28.28 6.50 34.95
N HIS A 14 27.18 6.02 34.37
CA HIS A 14 27.00 4.60 33.99
C HIS A 14 27.15 4.31 32.47
N TRP A 15 27.75 5.24 31.70
CA TRP A 15 27.95 5.08 30.24
C TRP A 15 28.79 3.86 29.85
N TRP A 16 29.64 3.37 30.77
CA TRP A 16 30.52 2.23 30.54
C TRP A 16 29.80 0.86 30.50
N ILE A 17 28.53 0.77 30.96
CA ILE A 17 27.73 -0.47 30.95
C ILE A 17 27.34 -0.91 29.53
N ILE A 18 27.35 0.00 28.56
CA ILE A 18 27.08 -0.31 27.14
C ILE A 18 28.15 -1.26 26.57
N PHE A 19 29.40 -1.17 27.02
CA PHE A 19 30.52 -1.96 26.51
C PHE A 19 30.45 -3.47 26.81
N PRO A 20 30.17 -3.95 28.04
CA PRO A 20 30.03 -5.38 28.30
C PRO A 20 28.77 -6.00 27.66
N VAL A 21 27.69 -5.22 27.50
CA VAL A 21 26.47 -5.70 26.83
C VAL A 21 26.67 -5.86 25.31
N MET A 22 27.43 -4.98 24.66
CA MET A 22 27.83 -5.14 23.25
C MET A 22 28.86 -6.25 23.02
N GLY A 23 29.80 -6.44 23.95
CA GLY A 23 30.81 -7.51 23.85
C GLY A 23 30.23 -8.93 23.98
N VAL A 24 29.26 -9.12 24.88
CA VAL A 24 28.59 -10.41 25.07
C VAL A 24 27.49 -10.64 24.01
N GLY A 25 26.80 -9.58 23.56
CA GLY A 25 25.82 -9.66 22.47
C GLY A 25 26.43 -10.01 21.10
N GLY A 26 27.58 -9.42 20.76
CA GLY A 26 28.29 -9.69 19.51
C GLY A 26 28.84 -11.12 19.42
N ALA A 27 29.30 -11.69 20.54
CA ALA A 27 29.80 -13.06 20.61
C ALA A 27 28.68 -14.12 20.55
N MET A 28 27.42 -13.78 20.86
CA MET A 28 26.28 -14.70 20.71
C MET A 28 25.67 -14.67 19.29
N ALA A 29 25.69 -13.53 18.60
CA ALA A 29 25.14 -13.41 17.23
C ALA A 29 25.94 -14.19 16.17
N GLY A 30 27.28 -14.17 16.23
CA GLY A 30 28.14 -14.91 15.29
C GLY A 30 28.05 -16.43 15.40
N ARG A 31 27.62 -16.95 16.55
CA ARG A 31 27.55 -18.40 16.83
C ARG A 31 26.27 -19.05 16.32
N TRP A 32 25.14 -18.37 16.43
CA TRP A 32 23.85 -18.89 15.94
C TRP A 32 23.76 -18.94 14.41
N GLN A 33 24.47 -18.05 13.72
CA GLN A 33 24.47 -18.00 12.26
C GLN A 33 25.38 -19.06 11.61
N ALA A 34 26.41 -19.53 12.32
CA ALA A 34 27.26 -20.65 11.90
C ALA A 34 26.62 -22.03 12.15
N LEU A 35 25.86 -22.19 13.24
CA LEU A 35 25.18 -23.43 13.60
C LEU A 35 23.94 -23.72 12.72
N SER A 36 23.28 -22.71 12.14
CA SER A 36 22.13 -22.94 11.25
C SER A 36 22.54 -23.52 9.89
N ARG A 37 23.69 -23.09 9.35
CA ARG A 37 24.25 -23.60 8.08
C ARG A 37 24.70 -25.06 8.19
N GLN A 38 25.22 -25.49 9.34
CA GLN A 38 25.60 -26.89 9.58
C GLN A 38 24.36 -27.80 9.69
N ARG A 39 23.29 -27.36 10.37
CA ARG A 39 22.04 -28.13 10.46
C ARG A 39 21.36 -28.32 9.10
N HIS A 40 21.47 -27.35 8.19
CA HIS A 40 20.95 -27.49 6.83
C HIS A 40 21.72 -28.53 6.01
N LYS A 41 23.06 -28.56 6.12
CA LYS A 41 23.88 -29.59 5.47
C LYS A 41 23.57 -30.99 5.99
N GLN A 42 23.49 -31.15 7.31
CA GLN A 42 23.12 -32.42 7.95
C GLN A 42 21.68 -32.86 7.59
N LYS A 43 20.73 -31.93 7.46
CA LYS A 43 19.37 -32.25 6.99
C LYS A 43 19.34 -32.70 5.53
N LEU A 44 20.15 -32.08 4.66
CA LEU A 44 20.24 -32.49 3.25
C LEU A 44 20.95 -33.84 3.08
N GLU A 45 22.00 -34.09 3.86
CA GLU A 45 22.68 -35.38 3.90
C GLU A 45 21.77 -36.48 4.43
N THR A 46 21.04 -36.24 5.52
CA THR A 46 20.08 -37.22 6.04
C THR A 46 18.91 -37.45 5.10
N LEU A 47 18.45 -36.45 4.33
CA LEU A 47 17.44 -36.65 3.29
C LEU A 47 17.97 -37.48 2.13
N ARG A 48 19.22 -37.25 1.68
CA ARG A 48 19.88 -38.08 0.66
C ARG A 48 20.10 -39.50 1.15
N LEU A 49 20.67 -39.69 2.34
CA LEU A 49 20.86 -41.01 2.96
C LEU A 49 19.53 -41.74 3.17
N LYS A 50 18.47 -41.04 3.59
CA LYS A 50 17.13 -41.64 3.69
C LYS A 50 16.57 -42.01 2.33
N SER A 51 16.82 -41.21 1.29
CA SER A 51 16.39 -41.52 -0.08
C SER A 51 17.13 -42.71 -0.66
N GLU A 52 18.44 -42.82 -0.39
CA GLU A 52 19.29 -43.92 -0.82
C GLU A 52 18.94 -45.22 -0.08
N ILE A 53 18.72 -45.17 1.24
CA ILE A 53 18.25 -46.32 2.03
C ILE A 53 16.86 -46.75 1.57
N LYS A 54 15.94 -45.81 1.32
CA LYS A 54 14.60 -46.12 0.83
C LYS A 54 14.65 -46.71 -0.58
N ALA A 55 15.50 -46.20 -1.45
CA ALA A 55 15.74 -46.75 -2.79
C ALA A 55 16.35 -48.16 -2.73
N ALA A 56 17.34 -48.38 -1.86
CA ALA A 56 17.96 -49.69 -1.63
C ALA A 56 16.97 -50.69 -1.00
N GLN A 57 16.11 -50.24 -0.08
CA GLN A 57 15.09 -51.07 0.57
C GLN A 57 13.97 -51.45 -0.41
N LEU A 58 13.60 -50.56 -1.33
CA LEU A 58 12.67 -50.85 -2.42
C LEU A 58 13.28 -51.84 -3.43
N ALA A 59 14.56 -51.63 -3.80
CA ALA A 59 15.31 -52.56 -4.64
C ALA A 59 15.46 -53.96 -4.01
N ALA A 60 15.75 -54.03 -2.70
CA ALA A 60 15.85 -55.29 -1.95
C ALA A 60 14.49 -55.99 -1.78
N ARG A 61 13.37 -55.25 -1.76
CA ARG A 61 12.00 -55.80 -1.79
C ARG A 61 11.56 -56.27 -3.19
N GLY A 62 12.41 -56.17 -4.20
CA GLY A 62 12.05 -56.46 -5.60
C GLY A 62 11.03 -55.47 -6.17
N GLN A 63 10.69 -54.41 -5.44
CA GLN A 63 9.82 -53.33 -5.86
C GLN A 63 10.71 -52.23 -6.43
N LEU A 64 11.21 -52.41 -7.65
CA LEU A 64 11.78 -51.28 -8.38
C LEU A 64 10.67 -50.24 -8.53
N ALA A 65 10.91 -49.02 -8.03
CA ALA A 65 10.08 -47.90 -8.42
C ALA A 65 10.02 -47.90 -9.95
N PRO A 66 8.83 -47.91 -10.57
CA PRO A 66 8.73 -47.98 -12.02
C PRO A 66 9.57 -46.83 -12.58
N PRO A 67 10.50 -47.09 -13.53
CA PRO A 67 11.30 -46.04 -14.12
C PRO A 67 10.35 -44.99 -14.68
N VAL A 68 10.51 -43.74 -14.23
CA VAL A 68 9.70 -42.62 -14.74
C VAL A 68 9.91 -42.62 -16.25
N SER A 69 8.82 -42.84 -16.99
CA SER A 69 8.93 -42.88 -18.46
C SER A 69 9.52 -41.55 -18.95
N PRO A 70 10.31 -41.54 -20.04
CA PRO A 70 10.86 -40.29 -20.59
C PRO A 70 9.78 -39.22 -20.82
N ARG A 71 8.57 -39.65 -21.18
CA ARG A 71 7.39 -38.80 -21.34
C ARG A 71 6.88 -38.19 -20.02
N GLN A 72 6.92 -38.94 -18.92
CA GLN A 72 6.57 -38.42 -17.59
C GLN A 72 7.64 -37.46 -17.06
N ALA A 73 8.92 -37.75 -17.28
CA ALA A 73 10.02 -36.87 -16.89
C ALA A 73 9.96 -35.53 -17.65
N ALA A 74 9.73 -35.57 -18.97
CA ALA A 74 9.55 -34.37 -19.79
C ALA A 74 8.36 -33.52 -19.29
N ARG A 75 7.21 -34.14 -18.98
CA ARG A 75 6.04 -33.44 -18.42
C ARG A 75 6.32 -32.82 -17.05
N GLN A 76 7.05 -33.52 -16.17
CA GLN A 76 7.43 -32.97 -14.87
C GLN A 76 8.34 -31.74 -15.02
N GLN A 77 9.29 -31.80 -15.96
CA GLN A 77 10.18 -30.68 -16.25
C GLN A 77 9.44 -29.49 -16.85
N GLU A 78 8.55 -29.71 -17.82
CA GLU A 78 7.65 -28.67 -18.35
C GLU A 78 6.82 -28.02 -17.24
N ASN A 79 6.19 -28.81 -16.37
CA ASN A 79 5.41 -28.29 -15.25
C ASN A 79 6.27 -27.44 -14.29
N SER A 80 7.49 -27.89 -13.99
CA SER A 80 8.41 -27.13 -13.14
C SER A 80 8.85 -25.79 -13.77
N ALA A 81 9.05 -25.76 -15.08
CA ALA A 81 9.36 -24.54 -15.82
C ALA A 81 8.19 -23.55 -15.80
N LYS A 82 6.95 -24.06 -15.97
CA LYS A 82 5.73 -23.24 -15.85
C LYS A 82 5.55 -22.66 -14.45
N GLU A 83 5.79 -23.44 -13.41
CA GLU A 83 5.75 -22.96 -12.03
C GLU A 83 6.79 -21.87 -11.76
N LEU A 84 8.02 -22.03 -12.28
CA LEU A 84 9.06 -21.03 -12.18
C LEU A 84 8.66 -19.72 -12.88
N LEU A 85 8.15 -19.80 -14.11
CA LEU A 85 7.65 -18.63 -14.84
C LEU A 85 6.52 -17.92 -14.09
N GLY A 86 5.59 -18.68 -13.49
CA GLY A 86 4.52 -18.11 -12.67
C GLY A 86 5.05 -17.31 -11.48
N ARG A 87 6.12 -17.79 -10.83
CA ARG A 87 6.78 -17.05 -9.73
C ARG A 87 7.50 -15.80 -10.24
N LEU A 88 8.21 -15.89 -11.36
CA LEU A 88 8.89 -14.74 -11.97
C LEU A 88 7.89 -13.65 -12.40
N PHE A 89 6.74 -14.03 -12.93
CA PHE A 89 5.66 -13.09 -13.24
C PHE A 89 5.13 -12.41 -11.98
N ALA A 90 4.86 -13.17 -10.92
CA ALA A 90 4.40 -12.61 -9.67
C ALA A 90 5.41 -11.62 -9.07
N GLU A 91 6.71 -11.93 -9.13
CA GLU A 91 7.77 -11.03 -8.66
C GLU A 91 7.87 -9.76 -9.52
N HIS A 92 7.91 -9.92 -10.85
CA HIS A 92 7.92 -8.81 -11.79
C HIS A 92 6.72 -7.86 -11.57
N ASP A 93 5.51 -8.43 -11.47
CA ASP A 93 4.27 -7.67 -11.29
C ASP A 93 4.25 -6.99 -9.91
N ALA A 94 4.78 -7.63 -8.86
CA ALA A 94 4.89 -7.03 -7.53
C ALA A 94 5.85 -5.83 -7.50
N ILE A 95 7.00 -5.92 -8.18
CA ILE A 95 7.94 -4.79 -8.29
C ILE A 95 7.29 -3.67 -9.12
N THR A 96 6.62 -4.01 -10.22
CA THR A 96 5.93 -3.04 -11.06
C THR A 96 4.83 -2.32 -10.28
N ALA A 97 4.02 -3.04 -9.50
CA ALA A 97 2.99 -2.45 -8.65
C ALA A 97 3.58 -1.49 -7.61
N ARG A 98 4.65 -1.90 -6.91
CA ARG A 98 5.36 -1.04 -5.97
C ARG A 98 5.93 0.21 -6.63
N TRP A 99 6.46 0.10 -7.85
CA TRP A 99 6.94 1.27 -8.60
C TRP A 99 5.79 2.19 -9.02
N LEU A 100 4.67 1.65 -9.49
CA LEU A 100 3.51 2.43 -9.87
C LEU A 100 2.93 3.23 -8.70
N ASP A 101 3.07 2.76 -7.46
CA ASP A 101 2.72 3.58 -6.29
C ASP A 101 3.51 4.90 -6.28
N TYR A 102 4.77 4.92 -6.70
CA TYR A 102 5.56 6.15 -6.78
C TYR A 102 5.15 7.06 -7.93
N GLU A 103 4.58 6.53 -9.02
CA GLU A 103 4.18 7.30 -10.20
C GLU A 103 2.71 7.78 -10.15
N LEU A 104 1.87 7.12 -9.36
CA LEU A 104 0.43 7.37 -9.30
C LEU A 104 -0.03 7.92 -7.95
N ASP A 105 0.71 7.70 -6.86
CA ASP A 105 0.41 8.29 -5.55
C ASP A 105 1.19 9.59 -5.35
N VAL A 106 0.46 10.71 -5.38
CA VAL A 106 1.00 12.05 -5.13
C VAL A 106 1.76 12.10 -3.79
N ALA A 107 1.30 11.40 -2.75
CA ALA A 107 2.01 11.38 -1.47
C ALA A 107 3.41 10.75 -1.59
N LYS A 108 3.54 9.69 -2.40
CA LYS A 108 4.81 9.01 -2.66
C LYS A 108 5.73 9.83 -3.55
N MET A 109 5.20 10.52 -4.56
CA MET A 109 5.93 11.49 -5.39
C MET A 109 6.56 12.61 -4.55
N ILE A 110 5.78 13.18 -3.61
CA ILE A 110 6.27 14.22 -2.70
C ILE A 110 7.35 13.67 -1.74
N ALA A 111 7.13 12.46 -1.22
CA ALA A 111 8.04 11.87 -0.23
C ALA A 111 9.34 11.33 -0.85
N PHE A 112 9.30 10.86 -2.11
CA PHE A 112 10.42 10.20 -2.78
C PHE A 112 10.58 10.66 -4.24
N PRO A 113 10.79 11.96 -4.52
CA PRO A 113 10.80 12.50 -5.88
C PRO A 113 11.92 11.91 -6.75
N ALA A 114 13.02 11.48 -6.14
CA ALA A 114 14.11 10.80 -6.82
C ALA A 114 13.69 9.47 -7.50
N MET A 115 12.60 8.82 -7.06
CA MET A 115 12.10 7.58 -7.69
C MET A 115 11.45 7.81 -9.05
N SER A 116 10.98 9.03 -9.33
CA SER A 116 10.37 9.40 -10.61
C SER A 116 11.34 10.20 -11.51
N ASP A 117 12.45 10.68 -10.95
CA ASP A 117 13.47 11.41 -11.71
C ASP A 117 14.44 10.46 -12.43
N GLY A 118 14.24 10.31 -13.74
CA GLY A 118 15.12 9.52 -14.62
C GLY A 118 16.55 10.07 -14.78
N ARG A 119 16.86 11.27 -14.26
CA ARG A 119 18.22 11.81 -14.23
C ARG A 119 19.03 11.23 -13.06
N GLN A 120 18.35 10.71 -12.03
CA GLN A 120 19.01 10.02 -10.93
C GLN A 120 19.61 8.71 -11.44
N PRO A 121 20.91 8.45 -11.22
CA PRO A 121 21.61 7.34 -11.87
C PRO A 121 21.05 5.97 -11.47
N LEU A 122 20.62 5.82 -10.21
CA LEU A 122 20.06 4.57 -9.69
C LEU A 122 18.62 4.34 -10.17
N THR A 123 17.81 5.38 -10.25
CA THR A 123 16.48 5.34 -10.87
C THR A 123 16.58 5.02 -12.36
N ALA A 124 17.51 5.65 -13.07
CA ALA A 124 17.78 5.35 -14.48
C ALA A 124 18.24 3.91 -14.70
N ALA A 125 19.04 3.36 -13.78
CA ALA A 125 19.46 1.96 -13.82
C ALA A 125 18.27 1.01 -13.60
N PHE A 126 17.42 1.32 -12.63
CA PHE A 126 16.16 0.62 -12.39
C PHE A 126 15.24 0.64 -13.61
N LEU A 127 14.97 1.80 -14.22
CA LEU A 127 14.10 1.92 -15.39
C LEU A 127 14.66 1.15 -16.61
N ARG A 128 15.98 1.11 -16.77
CA ARG A 128 16.63 0.28 -17.78
C ARG A 128 16.45 -1.21 -17.50
N ALA A 129 16.67 -1.65 -16.25
CA ALA A 129 16.45 -3.03 -15.85
C ALA A 129 14.99 -3.45 -16.04
N LYS A 130 14.04 -2.55 -15.71
CA LYS A 130 12.61 -2.73 -15.99
C LYS A 130 12.36 -2.99 -17.46
N LYS A 131 12.85 -2.10 -18.34
CA LYS A 131 12.67 -2.22 -19.79
C LYS A 131 13.23 -3.53 -20.33
N THR A 132 14.38 -3.99 -19.81
CA THR A 132 14.95 -5.29 -20.17
C THR A 132 14.08 -6.45 -19.70
N ALA A 133 13.60 -6.43 -18.46
CA ALA A 133 12.71 -7.46 -17.93
C ALA A 133 11.37 -7.50 -18.69
N ASP A 134 10.81 -6.35 -19.04
CA ASP A 134 9.59 -6.23 -19.86
C ASP A 134 9.80 -6.85 -21.25
N ALA A 135 10.93 -6.56 -21.90
CA ALA A 135 11.23 -7.07 -23.24
C ALA A 135 11.46 -8.58 -23.28
N LEU A 136 11.99 -9.16 -22.18
CA LEU A 136 12.25 -10.58 -22.05
C LEU A 136 11.05 -11.36 -21.49
N ARG A 137 9.99 -10.68 -21.03
CA ARG A 137 8.81 -11.31 -20.43
C ARG A 137 8.06 -12.13 -21.49
N PRO A 138 7.90 -13.45 -21.32
CA PRO A 138 7.04 -14.25 -22.18
C PRO A 138 5.58 -13.80 -22.12
N THR A 139 4.84 -13.97 -23.23
CA THR A 139 3.44 -13.51 -23.33
C THR A 139 2.49 -14.22 -22.37
N SER A 140 2.80 -15.46 -21.99
CA SER A 140 2.06 -16.22 -20.97
C SER A 140 2.93 -17.33 -20.38
N ALA A 141 2.52 -17.89 -19.25
CA ALA A 141 3.19 -19.02 -18.63
C ALA A 141 3.07 -20.32 -19.45
N ASP A 142 2.11 -20.39 -20.37
CA ASP A 142 1.91 -21.51 -21.29
C ASP A 142 2.62 -21.33 -22.63
N ALA A 143 3.30 -20.19 -22.84
CA ALA A 143 4.06 -19.96 -24.05
C ALA A 143 5.19 -20.98 -24.17
N SER A 144 5.43 -21.46 -25.40
CA SER A 144 6.57 -22.33 -25.70
C SER A 144 7.86 -21.50 -25.63
N VAL A 145 8.56 -21.57 -24.50
CA VAL A 145 9.83 -20.87 -24.27
C VAL A 145 10.98 -21.86 -24.17
N THR A 146 12.15 -21.45 -24.63
CA THR A 146 13.39 -22.24 -24.48
C THR A 146 13.95 -22.08 -23.07
N GLU A 147 14.77 -23.03 -22.63
CA GLU A 147 15.48 -22.94 -21.35
C GLU A 147 16.34 -21.68 -21.24
N GLN A 148 16.98 -21.29 -22.36
CA GLN A 148 17.75 -20.05 -22.43
C GLN A 148 16.88 -18.82 -22.18
N GLN A 149 15.70 -18.71 -22.82
CA GLN A 149 14.78 -17.59 -22.59
C GLN A 149 14.30 -17.52 -21.14
N VAL A 150 14.05 -18.68 -20.50
CA VAL A 150 13.69 -18.73 -19.08
C VAL A 150 14.84 -18.22 -18.21
N SER A 151 16.09 -18.62 -18.51
CA SER A 151 17.26 -18.14 -17.75
C SER A 151 17.50 -16.63 -17.92
N GLU A 152 17.40 -16.11 -19.15
CA GLU A 152 17.56 -14.69 -19.44
C GLU A 152 16.48 -13.86 -18.74
N TYR A 153 15.23 -14.34 -18.72
CA TYR A 153 14.16 -13.66 -18.00
C TYR A 153 14.35 -13.74 -16.48
N LEU A 154 14.81 -14.87 -15.94
CA LEU A 154 15.14 -15.01 -14.52
C LEU A 154 16.21 -14.00 -14.09
N ASP A 155 17.30 -13.90 -14.85
CA ASP A 155 18.38 -12.95 -14.57
C ASP A 155 17.88 -11.50 -14.67
N ALA A 156 17.04 -11.20 -15.67
CA ALA A 156 16.46 -9.88 -15.85
C ALA A 156 15.51 -9.48 -14.71
N VAL A 157 14.67 -10.39 -14.22
CA VAL A 157 13.79 -10.13 -13.05
C VAL A 157 14.62 -9.94 -11.79
N GLY A 158 15.67 -10.73 -11.58
CA GLY A 158 16.58 -10.55 -10.45
C GLY A 158 17.31 -9.20 -10.50
N ALA A 159 17.81 -8.80 -11.67
CA ALA A 159 18.43 -7.48 -11.87
C ALA A 159 17.43 -6.34 -11.66
N TYR A 160 16.19 -6.51 -12.12
CA TYR A 160 15.10 -5.56 -11.92
C TYR A 160 14.78 -5.37 -10.44
N ALA A 161 14.64 -6.46 -9.68
CA ALA A 161 14.39 -6.45 -8.24
C ALA A 161 15.50 -5.72 -7.47
N VAL A 162 16.76 -6.09 -7.73
CA VAL A 162 17.91 -5.50 -7.05
C VAL A 162 18.05 -4.01 -7.38
N ALA A 163 17.89 -3.63 -8.65
CA ALA A 163 17.97 -2.24 -9.06
C ALA A 163 16.88 -1.38 -8.41
N PHE A 164 15.66 -1.91 -8.27
CA PHE A 164 14.57 -1.23 -7.58
C PHE A 164 14.87 -0.98 -6.10
N GLU A 165 15.32 -2.00 -5.36
CA GLU A 165 15.64 -1.87 -3.93
C GLU A 165 16.79 -0.88 -3.68
N ILE A 166 17.80 -0.88 -4.56
CA ILE A 166 18.91 0.09 -4.49
C ILE A 166 18.42 1.51 -4.76
N ALA A 167 17.59 1.70 -5.79
CA ALA A 167 17.00 3.00 -6.10
C ALA A 167 16.12 3.51 -4.95
N GLU A 168 15.28 2.65 -4.35
CA GLU A 168 14.40 3.02 -3.24
C GLU A 168 15.21 3.46 -2.00
N LYS A 169 16.28 2.72 -1.69
CA LYS A 169 17.16 3.06 -0.58
C LYS A 169 17.87 4.41 -0.80
N ASP A 170 18.32 4.67 -2.02
CA ASP A 170 18.96 5.94 -2.36
C ASP A 170 17.95 7.10 -2.36
N ALA A 171 16.74 6.90 -2.87
CA ALA A 171 15.68 7.91 -2.80
C ALA A 171 15.35 8.31 -1.36
N ARG A 172 15.33 7.34 -0.43
CA ARG A 172 15.18 7.61 1.01
C ARG A 172 16.33 8.46 1.57
N ARG A 173 17.57 8.18 1.13
CA ARG A 173 18.76 8.94 1.53
C ARG A 173 18.73 10.37 0.98
N LEU A 174 18.39 10.53 -0.30
CA LEU A 174 18.32 11.83 -0.98
C LEU A 174 17.22 12.72 -0.39
N ARG A 175 16.06 12.15 -0.06
CA ARG A 175 14.97 12.87 0.62
C ARG A 175 15.46 13.66 1.84
N ASP A 176 16.34 13.05 2.63
CA ASP A 176 16.83 13.65 3.87
C ASP A 176 17.91 14.74 3.62
N SER A 177 18.45 14.86 2.40
CA SER A 177 19.61 15.73 2.09
C SER A 177 19.43 16.75 0.95
N THR A 178 18.48 16.54 0.03
CA THR A 178 18.42 17.29 -1.24
C THR A 178 17.68 18.62 -1.14
N PHE A 179 16.73 18.75 -0.23
CA PHE A 179 15.90 19.95 -0.09
C PHE A 179 16.52 20.98 0.86
N THR A 180 16.25 22.26 0.62
CA THR A 180 16.48 23.32 1.62
C THR A 180 15.43 23.25 2.73
N ASP A 181 15.64 23.97 3.84
CA ASP A 181 14.67 24.02 4.94
C ASP A 181 13.30 24.58 4.50
N ASP A 182 13.29 25.58 3.62
CA ASP A 182 12.06 26.19 3.15
C ASP A 182 11.29 25.30 2.17
N GLU A 183 12.01 24.60 1.28
CA GLU A 183 11.42 23.57 0.42
C GLU A 183 10.85 22.41 1.23
N ARG A 184 11.57 21.94 2.27
CA ARG A 184 11.03 20.91 3.19
C ARG A 184 9.71 21.35 3.81
N LYS A 185 9.63 22.58 4.33
CA LYS A 185 8.38 23.11 4.91
C LYS A 185 7.25 23.19 3.88
N ARG A 186 7.55 23.55 2.63
CA ARG A 186 6.56 23.54 1.53
C ARG A 186 6.03 22.12 1.28
N LEU A 187 6.92 21.13 1.19
CA LEU A 187 6.54 19.73 1.00
C LEU A 187 5.72 19.19 2.19
N GLU A 188 6.09 19.53 3.42
CA GLU A 188 5.33 19.15 4.62
C GLU A 188 3.91 19.75 4.62
N ARG A 189 3.77 21.03 4.24
CA ARG A 189 2.46 21.66 4.07
C ARG A 189 1.64 20.98 2.97
N ALA A 190 2.26 20.68 1.83
CA ALA A 190 1.60 19.96 0.74
C ALA A 190 1.11 18.57 1.19
N GLN A 191 1.91 17.81 1.96
CA GLN A 191 1.48 16.53 2.53
C GLN A 191 0.30 16.67 3.50
N HIS A 192 0.31 17.70 4.34
CA HIS A 192 -0.80 17.96 5.25
C HIS A 192 -2.09 18.31 4.50
N LEU A 193 -2.01 19.20 3.50
CA LEU A 193 -3.13 19.55 2.65
C LEU A 193 -3.65 18.35 1.85
N LEU A 194 -2.75 17.50 1.36
CA LEU A 194 -3.11 16.27 0.65
C LEU A 194 -3.91 15.33 1.56
N LYS A 195 -3.53 15.20 2.83
CA LYS A 195 -4.28 14.41 3.81
C LYS A 195 -5.71 14.92 3.96
N VAL A 196 -5.90 16.24 4.05
CA VAL A 196 -7.24 16.85 4.11
C VAL A 196 -8.01 16.63 2.81
N ALA A 197 -7.35 16.76 1.66
CA ALA A 197 -7.97 16.60 0.35
C ALA A 197 -8.57 15.20 0.13
N VAL A 198 -7.98 14.15 0.74
CA VAL A 198 -8.45 12.76 0.64
C VAL A 198 -9.21 12.26 1.88
N ASP A 199 -9.47 13.13 2.86
CA ASP A 199 -10.16 12.79 4.10
C ASP A 199 -11.68 12.81 3.92
N GLN A 200 -12.33 11.65 4.12
CA GLN A 200 -13.78 11.50 3.99
C GLN A 200 -14.57 12.27 5.06
N SER A 201 -13.94 12.61 6.19
CA SER A 201 -14.58 13.37 7.25
C SER A 201 -14.66 14.88 6.98
N ALA A 202 -13.81 15.39 6.07
CA ALA A 202 -13.80 16.78 5.66
C ALA A 202 -14.97 17.10 4.71
N THR A 203 -15.41 18.37 4.68
CA THR A 203 -16.47 18.78 3.76
C THR A 203 -15.99 18.80 2.30
N PRO A 204 -16.90 18.60 1.33
CA PRO A 204 -16.60 18.73 -0.12
C PRO A 204 -15.78 19.98 -0.50
N ALA A 205 -16.14 21.14 0.04
CA ALA A 205 -15.52 22.41 -0.29
C ALA A 205 -14.10 22.54 0.30
N GLU A 206 -13.88 22.02 1.51
CA GLU A 206 -12.56 21.95 2.15
C GLU A 206 -11.62 21.06 1.34
N ARG A 207 -12.09 19.89 0.87
CA ARG A 207 -11.29 18.99 0.05
C ARG A 207 -10.86 19.60 -1.28
N GLN A 208 -11.79 20.24 -1.99
CA GLN A 208 -11.45 20.93 -3.25
C GLN A 208 -10.49 22.09 -3.04
N THR A 209 -10.65 22.83 -1.93
CA THR A 209 -9.73 23.91 -1.57
C THR A 209 -8.34 23.36 -1.24
N ALA A 210 -8.27 22.30 -0.43
CA ALA A 210 -7.02 21.61 -0.11
C ALA A 210 -6.33 21.08 -1.37
N TYR A 211 -7.07 20.45 -2.29
CA TYR A 211 -6.54 19.99 -3.58
C TYR A 211 -5.90 21.13 -4.40
N ARG A 212 -6.56 22.28 -4.54
CA ARG A 212 -5.99 23.45 -5.24
C ARG A 212 -4.72 23.95 -4.54
N ARG A 213 -4.72 24.00 -3.21
CA ARG A 213 -3.54 24.42 -2.43
C ARG A 213 -2.37 23.44 -2.55
N VAL A 214 -2.63 22.12 -2.62
CA VAL A 214 -1.58 21.12 -2.90
C VAL A 214 -0.89 21.44 -4.22
N ARG A 215 -1.68 21.71 -5.27
CA ARG A 215 -1.14 22.06 -6.60
C ARG A 215 -0.28 23.32 -6.55
N GLU A 216 -0.74 24.37 -5.86
CA GLU A 216 0.02 25.62 -5.69
C GLU A 216 1.34 25.41 -4.92
N GLU A 217 1.34 24.63 -3.84
CA GLU A 217 2.54 24.40 -3.02
C GLU A 217 3.58 23.55 -3.73
N LEU A 218 3.16 22.61 -4.58
CA LEU A 218 4.05 21.73 -5.35
C LEU A 218 4.54 22.36 -6.65
N ASP A 219 3.88 23.41 -7.12
CA ASP A 219 4.26 24.12 -8.33
C ASP A 219 5.70 24.64 -8.27
N GLY A 220 6.45 24.35 -9.34
CA GLY A 220 7.88 24.65 -9.46
C GLY A 220 8.82 23.90 -8.51
N LEU A 221 8.32 23.01 -7.65
CA LEU A 221 9.15 22.25 -6.70
C LEU A 221 9.34 20.78 -7.11
N ILE A 222 8.27 20.12 -7.54
CA ILE A 222 8.30 18.73 -8.04
C ILE A 222 7.44 18.66 -9.30
N ASP A 223 7.96 18.00 -10.34
CA ASP A 223 7.18 17.67 -11.54
C ASP A 223 6.28 16.47 -11.25
N LEU A 224 4.96 16.69 -11.19
CA LEU A 224 3.97 15.65 -10.95
C LEU A 224 3.46 15.12 -12.29
N SER A 225 3.33 13.81 -12.43
CA SER A 225 2.75 13.24 -13.63
C SER A 225 1.26 13.59 -13.77
N ASP A 226 0.79 13.81 -14.99
CA ASP A 226 -0.64 14.05 -15.26
C ASP A 226 -1.51 12.91 -14.73
N ALA A 227 -1.02 11.67 -14.84
CA ALA A 227 -1.70 10.48 -14.33
C ALA A 227 -1.84 10.49 -12.80
N ALA A 228 -0.85 11.01 -12.06
CA ALA A 228 -0.95 11.18 -10.61
C ALA A 228 -2.04 12.18 -10.23
N MET A 229 -2.10 13.29 -10.95
CA MET A 229 -3.08 14.35 -10.74
C MET A 229 -4.49 13.88 -11.04
N GLU A 230 -4.69 13.15 -12.14
CA GLU A 230 -5.97 12.52 -12.47
C GLU A 230 -6.39 11.49 -11.41
N ASN A 231 -5.46 10.67 -10.91
CA ASN A 231 -5.78 9.70 -9.85
C ASN A 231 -6.15 10.39 -8.54
N LEU A 232 -5.48 11.49 -8.21
CA LEU A 232 -5.84 12.31 -7.05
C LEU A 232 -7.23 12.93 -7.24
N GLU A 233 -7.50 13.53 -8.40
CA GLU A 233 -8.82 14.10 -8.71
C GLU A 233 -9.92 13.05 -8.63
N LYS A 234 -9.73 11.86 -9.23
CA LYS A 234 -10.66 10.73 -9.11
C LYS A 234 -10.89 10.34 -7.65
N LYS A 235 -9.85 10.27 -6.83
CA LYS A 235 -9.99 9.97 -5.38
C LYS A 235 -10.78 11.06 -4.65
N VAL A 236 -10.53 12.34 -4.94
CA VAL A 236 -11.29 13.46 -4.37
C VAL A 236 -12.75 13.43 -4.84
N ALA A 237 -13.00 13.13 -6.12
CA ALA A 237 -14.31 13.12 -6.78
C ALA A 237 -15.18 11.92 -6.39
N LEU A 238 -14.65 10.69 -6.44
CA LEU A 238 -15.38 9.49 -6.01
C LEU A 238 -15.83 9.60 -4.55
N GLN A 239 -15.02 10.24 -3.71
CA GLN A 239 -15.37 10.52 -2.32
C GLN A 239 -16.41 11.65 -2.15
N LEU A 240 -16.66 12.48 -3.17
CA LEU A 240 -17.77 13.43 -3.22
C LEU A 240 -19.09 12.71 -3.56
N GLU A 241 -19.07 11.78 -4.50
CA GLU A 241 -20.24 11.05 -5.01
C GLU A 241 -20.70 9.89 -4.11
N SER A 242 -19.87 9.38 -3.21
CA SER A 242 -20.28 8.35 -2.24
C SER A 242 -21.22 8.86 -1.13
N ARG A 243 -21.60 10.15 -1.12
CA ARG A 243 -22.57 10.74 -0.17
C ARG A 243 -23.64 11.63 -0.84
N PRO A 244 -24.54 11.07 -1.67
CA PRO A 244 -25.90 11.61 -1.76
C PRO A 244 -26.99 10.52 -1.70
N ALA A 245 -26.76 9.40 -0.99
CA ALA A 245 -27.80 8.38 -0.77
C ALA A 245 -28.21 8.16 0.70
N ALA A 246 -27.37 8.54 1.68
CA ALA A 246 -27.66 8.33 3.10
C ALA A 246 -28.30 9.53 3.82
N ALA A 247 -28.71 10.56 3.08
CA ALA A 247 -29.48 11.69 3.61
C ALA A 247 -30.83 11.81 2.90
N SER A 248 -31.54 10.69 2.75
CA SER A 248 -32.98 10.71 2.53
C SER A 248 -33.67 10.63 3.89
N ALA A 249 -34.16 11.79 4.33
CA ALA A 249 -35.17 12.04 5.36
C ALA A 249 -34.97 11.46 6.79
N PRO A 250 -34.91 12.31 7.84
CA PRO A 250 -35.44 11.91 9.14
C PRO A 250 -36.97 11.85 9.01
N ALA A 251 -37.54 10.67 9.18
CA ALA A 251 -38.95 10.52 9.48
C ALA A 251 -39.25 11.30 10.76
N GLU A 252 -40.17 12.27 10.66
CA GLU A 252 -40.75 12.96 11.81
C GLU A 252 -41.28 11.93 12.82
N PRO A 253 -40.97 12.05 14.12
CA PRO A 253 -41.62 11.24 15.13
C PRO A 253 -43.06 11.72 15.29
N ALA A 254 -44.00 10.81 15.09
CA ALA A 254 -45.41 11.00 15.42
C ALA A 254 -45.55 11.44 16.89
N GLU A 255 -45.97 12.68 17.08
CA GLU A 255 -46.31 13.26 18.37
C GLU A 255 -47.57 12.55 18.90
N GLN A 256 -47.37 11.80 19.97
CA GLN A 256 -48.39 11.03 20.65
C GLN A 256 -49.39 11.97 21.31
N ALA A 257 -50.66 11.80 20.97
CA ALA A 257 -51.79 12.50 21.57
C ALA A 257 -51.88 12.21 23.07
N GLU A 258 -51.76 13.25 23.90
CA GLU A 258 -52.25 13.24 25.28
C GLU A 258 -53.68 13.78 25.38
N PRO A 259 -54.49 13.26 26.33
CA PRO A 259 -55.94 13.36 26.30
C PRO A 259 -56.48 14.67 26.90
N GLN A 260 -57.51 15.20 26.26
CA GLN A 260 -58.22 16.41 26.68
C GLN A 260 -58.86 16.28 28.07
N PRO A 261 -58.80 17.30 28.94
CA PRO A 261 -59.66 17.39 30.11
C PRO A 261 -61.04 17.95 29.75
N ILE A 262 -62.11 17.25 30.12
CA ILE A 262 -63.51 17.70 30.03
C ILE A 262 -64.00 18.14 31.44
N PRO A 263 -65.13 18.86 31.60
CA PRO A 263 -65.33 20.31 31.45
C PRO A 263 -65.78 20.97 32.77
N VAL A 264 -65.72 22.31 32.87
CA VAL A 264 -66.61 23.06 33.79
C VAL A 264 -67.53 23.92 32.94
N ARG A 265 -68.82 23.55 32.92
CA ARG A 265 -69.90 24.39 32.41
C ARG A 265 -70.26 25.38 33.52
N ASP A 266 -70.24 26.66 33.20
CA ASP A 266 -71.13 27.63 33.85
C ASP A 266 -71.97 28.36 32.80
N PRO A 267 -73.27 28.58 33.06
CA PRO A 267 -74.21 29.13 32.08
C PRO A 267 -74.40 30.63 32.31
N LEU A 268 -74.33 31.44 31.26
CA LEU A 268 -75.26 32.57 31.05
C LEU A 268 -75.03 33.30 29.71
N ALA A 269 -76.13 33.40 28.95
CA ALA A 269 -76.54 34.56 28.14
C ALA A 269 -75.84 34.84 26.78
N PRO A 270 -76.45 35.65 25.88
CA PRO A 270 -77.08 35.13 24.65
C PRO A 270 -76.46 35.69 23.36
N ALA A 271 -76.94 35.11 22.26
CA ALA A 271 -76.57 35.32 20.87
C ALA A 271 -76.39 36.78 20.38
N GLU A 272 -75.40 36.98 19.53
CA GLU A 272 -75.45 37.97 18.44
C GLU A 272 -75.04 37.35 17.10
N PRO A 273 -75.62 37.82 15.97
CA PRO A 273 -75.68 37.07 14.73
C PRO A 273 -74.53 37.38 13.77
N GLN A 274 -74.33 36.40 12.89
CA GLN A 274 -73.51 36.40 11.69
C GLN A 274 -73.71 37.66 10.82
N ARG A 275 -72.60 38.23 10.32
CA ARG A 275 -72.53 38.87 9.00
C ARG A 275 -71.43 38.15 8.22
N GLN A 276 -71.81 37.16 7.43
CA GLN A 276 -72.08 37.26 5.99
C GLN A 276 -70.86 37.64 5.15
N ALA A 277 -70.50 36.65 4.35
CA ALA A 277 -69.50 36.61 3.29
C ALA A 277 -69.69 37.70 2.23
N ALA A 278 -68.59 38.00 1.53
CA ALA A 278 -68.67 38.41 0.14
C ALA A 278 -67.61 37.65 -0.69
N PRO A 279 -67.92 37.22 -1.93
CA PRO A 279 -67.15 36.23 -2.68
C PRO A 279 -66.19 36.88 -3.70
N LEU A 280 -65.13 36.13 -4.03
CA LEU A 280 -64.24 36.38 -5.16
C LEU A 280 -65.01 36.28 -6.50
N PRO A 281 -64.75 37.17 -7.49
CA PRO A 281 -65.15 36.91 -8.86
C PRO A 281 -64.08 36.10 -9.62
N HIS A 282 -64.59 35.19 -10.45
CA HIS A 282 -63.94 34.20 -11.30
C HIS A 282 -63.06 34.77 -12.43
N PRO A 283 -62.22 33.92 -13.05
CA PRO A 283 -61.41 34.25 -14.23
C PRO A 283 -62.20 34.02 -15.53
N GLU A 284 -61.98 34.86 -16.54
CA GLU A 284 -62.32 34.55 -17.93
C GLU A 284 -61.04 34.45 -18.77
N SER A 285 -60.91 33.26 -19.38
CA SER A 285 -60.46 32.91 -20.74
C SER A 285 -59.53 33.84 -21.51
#